data_AF-A0A1G6CDC6-F1
#
_entry.id   AF-A0A1G6CDC6-F1
#
_cell.length_a   1.000
_cell.length_b   1.000
_cell.length_c   1.000
_cell.angle_alpha   90.00
_cell.angle_beta   90.00
_cell.angle_gamma   90.00
#
_symmetry.space_group_name_H-M   'P 1'
#
loop_
_entity.id
_entity.type
_entity.pdbx_description
1 polymer ?
#
loop_
_entity_poly.entity_id
_entity_poly.type
_entity_poly.pdbx_seq_one_letter_code
_entity_poly.pdbx_strand_id
1 'polypeptide(L)'
;MSVRIALPVLVLTAFVGLVAGTVTASAAPPPRVEGLYCTRALKASAPANTFWWAVFQGERKGFFGGRETTRQLRCFRSQADCKAWLYWVQSDWPDLNQLRRCKRGFPF
;
A
#
# COMPACT_ATOMS: atom_id res chain seq x y z
N MET A 1 -49.86 6.24 58.63
CA MET A 1 -48.45 6.64 58.88
C MET A 1 -47.64 5.41 59.22
N SER A 2 -46.65 5.06 58.39
CA SER A 2 -45.38 4.40 58.74
C SER A 2 -44.72 3.90 57.47
N VAL A 3 -43.67 4.61 57.06
CA VAL A 3 -42.74 4.21 56.01
C VAL A 3 -41.72 3.25 56.63
N ARG A 4 -41.37 2.16 55.94
CA ARG A 4 -40.10 1.45 56.17
C ARG A 4 -39.48 1.10 54.82
N ILE A 5 -38.40 1.82 54.53
CA ILE A 5 -37.45 1.57 53.44
C ILE A 5 -36.48 0.49 53.94
N ALA A 6 -36.19 -0.52 53.14
CA ALA A 6 -34.99 -1.34 53.30
C ALA A 6 -34.54 -1.93 51.94
N LEU A 7 -33.45 -1.34 51.44
CA LEU A 7 -32.42 -1.85 50.52
C LEU A 7 -32.84 -2.68 49.28
N PRO A 8 -32.74 -2.11 48.06
CA PRO A 8 -32.59 -2.94 46.87
C PRO A 8 -31.18 -3.54 46.85
N VAL A 9 -31.15 -4.86 46.87
CA VAL A 9 -29.98 -5.71 46.67
C VAL A 9 -29.28 -5.33 45.36
N LEU A 10 -28.01 -4.99 45.51
CA LEU A 10 -26.92 -4.91 44.53
C LEU A 10 -27.25 -5.49 43.13
N VAL A 11 -27.48 -4.62 42.15
CA VAL A 11 -27.47 -4.98 40.73
C VAL A 11 -26.02 -5.00 40.27
N LEU A 12 -25.45 -6.20 40.15
CA LEU A 12 -24.12 -6.42 39.57
C LEU A 12 -24.29 -7.32 38.33
N THR A 13 -24.96 -6.80 37.31
CA THR A 13 -24.97 -7.41 35.98
C THR A 13 -23.60 -7.19 35.35
N ALA A 14 -22.79 -8.24 35.36
CA ALA A 14 -21.50 -8.32 34.70
C ALA A 14 -21.63 -7.98 33.21
N PHE A 15 -21.03 -6.87 32.79
CA PHE A 15 -20.70 -6.62 31.39
C PHE A 15 -19.63 -7.64 30.98
N VAL A 16 -20.04 -8.79 30.47
CA VAL A 16 -19.15 -9.72 29.77
C VAL A 16 -18.81 -9.06 28.43
N GLY A 17 -17.69 -8.34 28.40
CA GLY A 17 -17.15 -7.73 27.21
C GLY A 17 -16.82 -8.80 26.18
N LEU A 18 -17.57 -8.80 25.09
CA LEU A 18 -17.24 -9.56 23.88
C LEU A 18 -16.02 -8.89 23.24
N VAL A 19 -14.82 -9.28 23.65
CA VAL A 19 -13.58 -8.92 22.93
C VAL A 19 -13.53 -9.81 21.70
N ALA A 20 -14.34 -9.45 20.69
CA ALA A 20 -14.21 -10.03 19.36
C ALA A 20 -12.87 -9.56 18.79
N GLY A 21 -11.84 -10.39 18.96
CA GLY A 21 -10.55 -10.20 18.30
C GLY A 21 -10.78 -10.12 16.80
N THR A 22 -10.69 -8.93 16.23
CA THR A 22 -10.65 -8.75 14.78
C THR A 22 -9.34 -9.36 14.30
N VAL A 23 -9.38 -10.62 13.88
CA VAL A 23 -8.29 -11.21 13.10
C VAL A 23 -8.24 -10.40 11.80
N THR A 24 -7.33 -9.44 11.74
CA THR A 24 -6.98 -8.75 10.50
C THR A 24 -6.32 -9.79 9.61
N ALA A 25 -7.11 -10.38 8.71
CA ALA A 25 -6.57 -11.20 7.65
C ALA A 25 -5.53 -10.37 6.89
N SER A 26 -4.28 -10.85 6.91
CA SER A 26 -3.20 -10.34 6.07
C SER A 26 -3.67 -10.41 4.63
N ALA A 27 -3.97 -9.26 4.01
CA ALA A 27 -4.34 -9.22 2.60
C ALA A 27 -3.23 -9.88 1.77
N ALA A 28 -3.63 -10.74 0.83
CA ALA A 28 -2.68 -11.36 -0.09
C ALA A 28 -1.88 -10.28 -0.84
N PRO A 29 -0.59 -10.52 -1.13
CA PRO A 29 0.20 -9.56 -1.87
C PRO A 29 -0.41 -9.34 -3.27
N PRO A 30 -0.33 -8.11 -3.82
CA PRO A 30 -0.88 -7.81 -5.14
C PRO A 30 -0.14 -8.62 -6.24
N PRO A 31 -0.76 -8.83 -7.41
CA PRO A 31 -0.06 -9.48 -8.53
C PRO A 31 1.21 -8.70 -8.91
N ARG A 32 2.27 -9.41 -9.31
CA ARG A 32 3.48 -8.79 -9.85
C ARG A 32 3.19 -8.22 -11.24
N VAL A 33 3.54 -6.95 -11.43
CA VAL A 33 3.39 -6.23 -12.70
C VAL A 33 4.63 -5.39 -12.95
N GLU A 34 5.14 -5.41 -14.17
CA GLU A 34 6.41 -4.76 -14.53
C GLU A 34 6.24 -3.26 -14.90
N GLY A 35 5.06 -2.90 -15.40
CA GLY A 35 4.81 -1.59 -16.03
C GLY A 35 5.46 -1.44 -17.40
N LEU A 36 5.10 -0.37 -18.10
CA LEU A 36 5.65 0.01 -19.41
C LEU A 36 6.75 1.05 -19.23
N TYR A 37 7.69 1.12 -20.18
CA TYR A 37 8.58 2.26 -20.30
C TYR A 37 7.79 3.48 -20.80
N CYS A 38 7.95 4.63 -20.15
CA CYS A 38 7.31 5.89 -20.53
C CYS A 38 8.00 6.51 -21.77
N THR A 39 7.79 5.91 -22.95
CA THR A 39 8.39 6.35 -24.22
C THR A 39 7.55 7.40 -24.94
N ARG A 40 8.17 8.13 -25.88
CA ARG A 40 7.43 9.07 -26.77
C ARG A 40 6.35 8.37 -27.59
N ALA A 41 6.61 7.15 -28.06
CA ALA A 41 5.62 6.35 -28.79
C ALA A 41 4.40 6.01 -27.90
N LEU A 42 4.63 5.67 -26.62
CA LEU A 42 3.54 5.44 -25.67
C LEU A 42 2.73 6.72 -25.45
N LYS A 43 3.39 7.88 -25.29
CA LYS A 43 2.74 9.20 -25.16
C LYS A 43 1.86 9.53 -26.38
N ALA A 44 2.30 9.17 -27.58
CA ALA A 44 1.55 9.42 -28.81
C ALA A 44 0.36 8.46 -29.01
N SER A 45 0.38 7.28 -28.35
CA SER A 45 -0.66 6.26 -28.53
C SER A 45 -2.01 6.58 -27.88
N ALA A 46 -2.04 7.45 -26.87
CA ALA A 46 -3.25 7.78 -26.13
C ALA A 46 -3.10 9.12 -25.38
N PRO A 47 -4.21 9.78 -24.97
CA PRO A 47 -4.14 11.00 -24.18
C PRO A 47 -3.38 10.81 -22.86
N ALA A 48 -2.62 11.83 -22.45
CA ALA A 48 -1.74 11.73 -21.29
C ALA A 48 -2.45 11.32 -19.99
N ASN A 49 -3.69 11.78 -19.78
CA ASN A 49 -4.48 11.47 -18.58
C ASN A 49 -4.97 10.01 -18.48
N THR A 50 -4.79 9.20 -19.53
CA THR A 50 -5.12 7.77 -19.53
C THR A 50 -4.06 6.91 -18.85
N PHE A 51 -2.89 7.48 -18.57
CA PHE A 51 -1.78 6.78 -17.94
C PHE A 51 -1.65 7.13 -16.46
N TRP A 52 -0.96 6.25 -15.76
CA TRP A 52 -0.43 6.46 -14.42
C TRP A 52 1.07 6.25 -14.48
N TRP A 53 1.82 6.98 -13.66
CA TRP A 53 3.25 6.79 -13.60
C TRP A 53 3.78 6.93 -12.19
N ALA A 54 4.92 6.32 -11.95
CA ALA A 54 5.68 6.41 -10.72
C ALA A 54 7.18 6.35 -11.02
N VAL A 55 7.96 6.86 -10.06
CA VAL A 55 9.42 6.75 -10.07
C VAL A 55 9.82 6.03 -8.81
N PHE A 56 10.77 5.11 -8.94
CA PHE A 56 11.39 4.44 -7.83
C PHE A 56 12.91 4.53 -7.97
N GLN A 57 13.59 4.75 -6.86
CA GLN A 57 15.03 4.63 -6.70
C GLN A 57 15.30 3.91 -5.39
N GLY A 58 16.24 2.98 -5.40
CA GLY A 58 16.60 2.19 -4.23
C GLY A 58 17.88 1.40 -4.47
N GLU A 59 18.29 0.68 -3.43
CA GLU A 59 19.46 -0.18 -3.41
C GLU A 59 19.10 -1.57 -2.91
N ARG A 60 19.97 -2.54 -3.23
CA ARG A 60 19.96 -3.86 -2.63
C ARG A 60 21.37 -4.42 -2.55
N LYS A 61 21.55 -5.43 -1.71
CA LYS A 61 22.78 -6.22 -1.69
C LYS A 61 22.85 -7.11 -2.94
N GLY A 62 23.92 -6.95 -3.71
CA GLY A 62 24.25 -7.79 -4.85
C GLY A 62 24.91 -9.11 -4.44
N PHE A 63 25.08 -10.01 -5.41
CA PHE A 63 25.55 -11.39 -5.18
C PHE A 63 26.92 -11.48 -4.48
N PHE A 64 27.85 -10.56 -4.78
CA PHE A 64 29.19 -10.52 -4.18
C PHE A 64 29.32 -9.50 -3.03
N GLY A 65 28.21 -9.12 -2.39
CA GLY A 65 28.21 -8.14 -1.30
C GLY A 65 28.40 -6.69 -1.73
N GLY A 66 28.56 -6.42 -3.03
CA GLY A 66 28.46 -5.08 -3.59
C GLY A 66 27.03 -4.52 -3.45
N ARG A 67 26.88 -3.20 -3.57
CA ARG A 67 25.57 -2.56 -3.64
C ARG A 67 25.14 -2.42 -5.09
N GLU A 68 23.95 -2.92 -5.39
CA GLU A 68 23.26 -2.65 -6.64
C GLU A 68 22.31 -1.48 -6.41
N THR A 69 22.27 -0.56 -7.36
CA THR A 69 21.34 0.57 -7.32
C THR A 69 20.38 0.51 -8.49
N THR A 70 19.17 1.02 -8.30
CA THR A 70 18.18 1.11 -9.37
C THR A 70 17.54 2.48 -9.40
N ARG A 71 17.15 2.91 -10.60
CA ARG A 71 16.26 4.05 -10.81
C ARG A 71 15.33 3.75 -11.97
N GLN A 72 14.04 3.67 -11.69
CA GLN A 72 13.03 3.23 -12.65
C GLN A 72 11.90 4.25 -12.75
N LEU A 73 11.58 4.65 -13.98
CA LEU A 73 10.37 5.40 -14.34
C LEU A 73 9.47 4.47 -15.14
N ARG A 74 8.26 4.20 -14.63
CA ARG A 74 7.31 3.28 -15.27
C ARG A 74 5.94 3.92 -15.44
N CYS A 75 5.27 3.52 -16.53
CA CYS A 75 3.94 3.94 -16.92
C CYS A 75 2.98 2.75 -16.88
N PHE A 76 1.73 3.00 -16.51
CA PHE A 76 0.70 2.00 -16.26
C PHE A 76 -0.63 2.46 -16.84
N ARG A 77 -1.50 1.50 -17.18
CA ARG A 77 -2.87 1.79 -17.62
C ARG A 77 -3.84 2.00 -16.46
N SER A 78 -3.51 1.49 -15.27
CA SER A 78 -4.34 1.63 -14.06
C SER A 78 -3.53 2.11 -12.86
N GLN A 79 -4.22 2.72 -11.89
CA GLN A 79 -3.62 3.08 -10.61
C GLN A 79 -3.24 1.84 -9.80
N ALA A 80 -4.04 0.78 -9.91
CA ALA A 80 -3.83 -0.47 -9.19
C ALA A 80 -2.49 -1.12 -9.59
N ASP A 81 -2.21 -1.21 -10.89
CA ASP A 81 -0.94 -1.77 -11.40
C ASP A 81 0.25 -0.92 -10.96
N CYS A 82 0.11 0.41 -10.98
CA CYS A 82 1.16 1.29 -10.50
C CYS A 82 1.47 1.06 -9.02
N LYS A 83 0.45 0.88 -8.18
CA LYS A 83 0.62 0.60 -6.75
C LYS A 83 1.20 -0.80 -6.52
N ALA A 84 0.76 -1.79 -7.28
CA ALA A 84 1.29 -3.15 -7.23
C ALA A 84 2.77 -3.19 -7.61
N TRP A 85 3.17 -2.50 -8.68
CA TRP A 85 4.58 -2.35 -9.04
C TRP A 85 5.38 -1.66 -7.95
N LEU A 86 4.90 -0.54 -7.40
CA LEU A 86 5.58 0.15 -6.30
C LEU A 86 5.77 -0.76 -5.08
N TYR A 87 4.78 -1.59 -4.73
CA TYR A 87 4.87 -2.54 -3.62
C TYR A 87 6.02 -3.54 -3.84
N TRP A 88 6.07 -4.15 -5.02
CA TRP A 88 7.09 -5.15 -5.33
C TRP A 88 8.48 -4.56 -5.49
N VAL A 89 8.62 -3.44 -6.20
CA VAL A 89 9.94 -2.83 -6.42
C VAL A 89 10.57 -2.34 -5.10
N GLN A 90 9.77 -1.87 -4.14
CA GLN A 90 10.26 -1.55 -2.79
C GLN A 90 10.71 -2.78 -2.02
N SER A 91 10.08 -3.94 -2.25
CA SER A 91 10.44 -5.19 -1.61
C SER A 91 11.70 -5.81 -2.23
N ASP A 92 11.85 -5.68 -3.55
CA ASP A 92 12.99 -6.18 -4.30
C ASP A 92 14.26 -5.31 -4.10
N TRP A 93 14.07 -4.06 -3.70
CA TRP A 93 15.10 -3.06 -3.40
C TRP A 93 14.79 -2.42 -2.05
N PRO A 94 15.16 -3.04 -0.92
CA PRO A 94 14.71 -2.61 0.40
C PRO A 94 15.45 -1.37 0.94
N ASP A 95 16.62 -1.04 0.39
CA ASP A 95 17.51 -0.03 0.96
C ASP A 95 17.38 1.33 0.24
N LEU A 96 17.49 2.43 1.00
CA LEU A 96 17.51 3.81 0.49
C LEU A 96 16.34 4.17 -0.46
N ASN A 97 15.15 3.69 -0.14
CA ASN A 97 13.96 3.85 -0.97
C ASN A 97 13.48 5.30 -1.11
N GLN A 98 13.62 5.84 -2.31
CA GLN A 98 13.04 7.10 -2.72
C GLN A 98 12.02 6.86 -3.83
N LEU A 99 10.77 7.22 -3.59
CA LEU A 99 9.70 7.00 -4.55
C LEU A 99 8.84 8.25 -4.77
N ARG A 100 8.35 8.36 -6.00
CA ARG A 100 7.19 9.18 -6.32
C ARG A 100 5.99 8.26 -6.44
N ARG A 101 5.01 8.50 -5.57
CA ARG A 101 3.73 7.80 -5.60
C ARG A 101 3.06 7.95 -6.96
N CYS A 102 2.19 7.00 -7.27
CA CYS A 102 1.41 6.95 -8.51
C CYS A 102 0.69 8.28 -8.77
N LYS A 103 1.01 8.92 -9.89
CA LYS A 103 0.38 10.14 -10.39
C LYS A 103 -0.32 9.85 -11.71
N ARG A 104 -1.56 10.34 -11.86
CA ARG A 104 -2.29 10.29 -13.13
C ARG A 104 -1.68 11.27 -14.13
N GLY A 105 -1.59 10.87 -15.39
CA GLY A 105 -0.94 11.62 -16.46
C GLY A 105 0.21 10.86 -17.12
N PHE A 106 0.86 11.52 -18.07
CA PHE A 106 2.15 11.07 -18.61
C PHE A 106 3.26 11.88 -17.92
N PRO A 107 4.40 11.27 -17.58
CA PRO A 107 5.53 12.02 -17.06
C PRO A 107 6.10 12.91 -18.18
N PHE A 108 6.13 14.24 -17.95
CA PHE A 108 6.70 15.28 -18.82
C PHE A 108 6.14 15.31 -20.26
#